data_AF-A0A2L0UHY7-F1
#
_entry.id   AF-A0A2L0UHY7-F1
#
_cell.length_a   1.000
_cell.length_b   1.000
_cell.length_c   1.000
_cell.angle_alpha   90.00
_cell.angle_beta   90.00
_cell.angle_gamma   90.00
#
_symmetry.space_group_name_H-M   'P 1'
#
loop_
_entity.id
_entity.type
_entity.pdbx_description
1 polymer ?
#
loop_
_entity_poly.entity_id
_entity_poly.type
_entity_poly.pdbx_seq_one_letter_code
_entity_poly.pdbx_strand_id
1 'polypeptide(L)'
;MALLGIETARPARWIKNHLGALPSILALVVVAASWVVGAATAHAYLTDADSPLAMLGGLYVGLAAGAVSIIVTTLALNDLVSRYSRPRRRR
;
A
#
# COMPACT_ATOMS: atom_id res chain seq x y z
N MET A 1 15.11 33.32 -7.46
CA MET A 1 14.17 32.67 -6.52
C MET A 1 12.82 32.25 -7.16
N ALA A 2 12.75 31.97 -8.47
CA ALA A 2 11.47 31.68 -9.16
C ALA A 2 11.22 30.20 -9.48
N LEU A 3 12.12 29.28 -9.14
CA LEU A 3 12.01 27.86 -9.51
C LEU A 3 11.24 26.99 -8.49
N LEU A 4 11.27 27.36 -7.20
CA LEU A 4 10.60 26.62 -6.11
C LEU A 4 9.06 26.65 -6.17
N GLY A 5 8.47 27.71 -6.76
CA GLY A 5 7.01 27.85 -6.86
C GLY A 5 6.37 27.01 -7.98
N ILE A 6 7.14 26.63 -8.99
CA ILE A 6 6.65 25.87 -10.15
C ILE A 6 6.70 24.37 -9.85
N GLU A 7 7.74 23.92 -9.14
CA GLU A 7 7.89 22.53 -8.71
C GLU A 7 6.88 22.11 -7.64
N THR A 8 6.44 23.02 -6.78
CA THR A 8 5.41 22.74 -5.74
C THR A 8 3.99 22.82 -6.30
N ALA A 9 3.75 23.65 -7.32
CA ALA A 9 2.46 23.76 -7.99
C ALA A 9 2.09 22.51 -8.81
N ARG A 10 3.07 21.79 -9.38
CA ARG A 10 2.86 20.54 -10.14
C ARG A 10 2.29 19.37 -9.30
N PRO A 11 2.88 18.98 -8.16
CA PRO A 11 2.36 17.89 -7.32
C PRO A 11 1.02 18.29 -6.69
N ALA A 12 0.85 19.53 -6.24
CA ALA A 12 -0.44 19.99 -5.70
C ALA A 12 -1.57 19.92 -6.75
N ARG A 13 -1.28 20.30 -8.00
CA ARG A 13 -2.24 20.23 -9.11
C ARG A 13 -2.43 18.79 -9.63
N TRP A 14 -1.42 17.94 -9.55
CA TRP A 14 -1.52 16.51 -9.82
C TRP A 14 -2.40 15.81 -8.76
N ILE A 15 -2.13 16.04 -7.48
CA ILE A 15 -2.94 15.55 -6.35
C ILE A 15 -4.39 15.97 -6.56
N LYS A 16 -4.67 17.24 -6.84
CA LYS A 16 -6.04 17.73 -7.09
C LYS A 16 -6.73 17.06 -8.29
N ASN A 17 -5.99 16.73 -9.34
CA ASN A 17 -6.52 16.03 -10.52
C ASN A 17 -6.65 14.50 -10.33
N HIS A 18 -5.93 13.92 -9.37
CA HIS A 18 -5.86 12.49 -9.09
C HIS A 18 -6.37 12.13 -7.68
N LEU A 19 -7.14 13.02 -7.04
CA LEU A 19 -7.77 12.81 -5.72
C LEU A 19 -8.55 11.49 -5.63
N GLY A 20 -9.15 11.06 -6.74
CA GLY A 20 -9.84 9.77 -6.80
C GLY A 20 -8.91 8.55 -6.72
N ALA A 21 -7.65 8.66 -7.16
CA ALA A 21 -6.64 7.59 -7.14
C ALA A 21 -5.83 7.57 -5.83
N LEU A 22 -5.89 8.65 -5.05
CA LEU A 22 -5.24 8.77 -3.74
C LEU A 22 -5.55 7.62 -2.76
N PRO A 23 -6.81 7.17 -2.58
CA PRO A 23 -7.10 6.07 -1.66
C PRO A 23 -6.42 4.76 -2.08
N SER A 24 -6.33 4.47 -3.38
CA SER A 24 -5.70 3.26 -3.90
C SER A 24 -4.18 3.32 -3.76
N ILE A 25 -3.57 4.48 -4.00
CA ILE A 25 -2.14 4.72 -3.73
C ILE A 25 -1.85 4.59 -2.23
N LEU A 26 -2.69 5.19 -1.38
CA LEU A 26 -2.56 5.10 0.08
C LEU A 26 -2.65 3.64 0.54
N ALA A 27 -3.61 2.87 0.03
CA ALA A 27 -3.77 1.45 0.34
C ALA A 27 -2.50 0.65 -0.02
N LEU A 28 -1.91 0.90 -1.19
CA LEU A 28 -0.66 0.26 -1.61
C LEU A 28 0.51 0.64 -0.70
N VAL A 29 0.60 1.92 -0.29
CA VAL A 29 1.64 2.38 0.66
C VAL A 29 1.47 1.71 2.02
N VAL A 30 0.24 1.59 2.53
CA VAL A 30 -0.05 0.91 3.80
C VAL A 30 0.32 -0.57 3.71
N VAL A 31 -0.01 -1.24 2.60
CA VAL A 31 0.40 -2.63 2.38
C VAL A 31 1.92 -2.73 2.38
N ALA A 32 2.63 -1.89 1.63
CA ALA A 32 4.09 -1.90 1.59
C ALA A 32 4.71 -1.68 2.97
N ALA A 33 4.20 -0.72 3.75
CA ALA A 33 4.64 -0.48 5.12
C ALA A 33 4.37 -1.70 6.02
N SER A 34 3.22 -2.35 5.87
CA SER A 34 2.88 -3.56 6.64
C SER A 34 3.83 -4.72 6.37
N TRP A 35 4.36 -4.85 5.15
CA TRP A 35 5.38 -5.86 4.84
C TRP A 35 6.71 -5.58 5.53
N VAL A 36 7.15 -4.31 5.54
CA VAL A 36 8.39 -3.91 6.22
C VAL A 36 8.28 -4.13 7.72
N VAL A 37 7.19 -3.64 8.33
CA VAL A 37 6.94 -3.81 9.76
C VAL A 37 6.74 -5.28 10.10
N GLY A 38 5.94 -6.00 9.32
CA GLY A 38 5.65 -7.42 9.50
C GLY A 38 6.90 -8.29 9.41
N ALA A 39 7.84 -7.99 8.50
CA ALA A 39 9.11 -8.71 8.42
C ALA A 39 10.01 -8.46 9.64
N ALA A 40 10.09 -7.21 10.10
CA ALA A 40 10.87 -6.85 11.28
C ALA A 40 10.30 -7.48 12.56
N THR A 41 8.98 -7.43 12.74
CA THR A 41 8.31 -8.03 13.90
C THR A 41 8.34 -9.55 13.85
N ALA A 42 8.15 -10.16 12.68
CA ALA A 42 8.26 -11.62 12.53
C ALA A 42 9.67 -12.12 12.88
N HIS A 43 10.72 -11.39 12.48
CA HIS A 43 12.09 -11.74 12.85
C HIS A 43 12.29 -11.70 14.37
N ALA A 44 11.82 -10.64 15.04
CA ALA A 44 11.89 -10.52 16.50
C ALA A 44 11.06 -11.61 17.21
N TYR A 45 9.88 -11.90 16.69
CA TYR A 45 9.02 -12.95 17.24
C TYR A 45 9.64 -14.34 17.11
N LEU A 46 10.31 -14.63 15.99
CA LEU A 46 10.96 -15.93 15.76
C LEU A 46 12.21 -16.10 16.61
N THR A 47 12.92 -15.03 16.96
CA THR A 47 14.08 -15.10 17.85
C THR A 47 13.72 -15.31 19.31
N ASP A 48 12.55 -14.81 19.75
CA ASP A 48 12.07 -14.90 21.14
C ASP A 48 10.91 -15.92 21.32
N ALA A 49 10.64 -16.78 20.32
CA ALA A 49 9.53 -17.72 20.39
C ALA A 49 9.81 -18.86 21.37
N ASP A 50 9.35 -18.71 22.61
CA ASP A 50 9.50 -19.71 23.69
C ASP A 50 8.67 -21.01 23.48
N SER A 51 7.73 -21.04 22.53
CA SER A 51 6.91 -22.24 22.31
C SER A 51 6.49 -22.51 20.84
N PRO A 52 6.37 -23.78 20.43
CA PRO A 52 5.91 -24.17 19.09
C PRO A 52 4.49 -23.68 18.76
N LEU A 53 3.61 -23.57 19.77
CA LEU A 53 2.24 -23.09 19.58
C LEU A 53 2.20 -21.60 19.24
N ALA A 54 3.04 -20.79 19.87
CA ALA A 54 3.17 -19.37 19.53
C ALA A 54 3.67 -19.17 18.09
N MET A 55 4.61 -20.01 17.66
CA MET A 55 5.13 -20.00 16.29
C MET A 55 4.05 -20.36 15.26
N LEU A 56 3.21 -21.37 15.54
CA LEU A 56 2.04 -21.73 14.72
C LEU A 56 1.01 -20.61 14.67
N GLY A 57 0.71 -19.97 15.81
CA GLY A 57 -0.19 -18.83 15.87
C GLY A 57 0.30 -17.66 15.02
N GLY A 58 1.59 -17.31 15.15
CA GLY A 58 2.24 -16.28 14.32
C GLY A 58 2.19 -16.61 12.84
N LEU A 59 2.40 -17.88 12.46
CA LEU A 59 2.30 -18.33 11.07
C LEU A 59 0.89 -18.15 10.50
N TYR A 60 -0.16 -18.58 11.22
CA TYR A 60 -1.54 -18.42 10.75
C TYR A 60 -1.93 -16.94 10.61
N VAL A 61 -1.53 -16.09 11.56
CA VAL A 61 -1.77 -14.65 11.48
C VAL A 61 -1.02 -14.04 10.29
N GLY A 62 0.24 -14.44 10.07
CA GLY A 62 1.03 -14.00 8.92
C GLY A 62 0.40 -14.40 7.58
N LEU A 63 -0.11 -15.63 7.47
CA LEU A 63 -0.82 -16.10 6.28
C LEU A 63 -2.11 -15.31 6.03
N ALA A 64 -2.91 -15.07 7.08
CA ALA A 64 -4.13 -14.29 6.98
C ALA A 64 -3.84 -12.84 6.55
N ALA A 65 -2.84 -12.20 7.17
CA ALA A 65 -2.41 -10.87 6.80
C ALA A 65 -1.90 -10.81 5.35
N GLY A 66 -1.12 -11.80 4.92
CA GLY A 66 -0.66 -11.95 3.53
C GLY A 66 -1.81 -12.06 2.53
N ALA A 67 -2.83 -12.89 2.83
CA ALA A 67 -4.01 -13.03 1.99
C ALA A 67 -4.78 -11.70 1.84
N VAL A 68 -5.02 -11.01 2.96
CA VAL A 68 -5.68 -9.69 2.94
C VAL A 68 -4.85 -8.68 2.14
N SER A 69 -3.53 -8.67 2.34
CA SER A 69 -2.60 -7.81 1.59
C SER A 69 -2.72 -8.01 0.08
N ILE A 70 -2.76 -9.27 -0.40
CA ILE A 70 -2.89 -9.57 -1.84
C ILE A 70 -4.23 -9.09 -2.39
N ILE A 71 -5.33 -9.29 -1.66
CA ILE A 71 -6.67 -8.85 -2.07
C ILE A 71 -6.70 -7.33 -2.18
N VAL A 72 -6.24 -6.61 -1.15
CA VAL A 72 -6.20 -5.14 -1.13
C VAL A 72 -5.31 -4.61 -2.25
N THR A 73 -4.14 -5.21 -2.46
CA THR A 73 -3.22 -4.83 -3.54
C THR A 73 -3.87 -5.01 -4.90
N THR A 74 -4.53 -6.15 -5.14
CA THR A 74 -5.19 -6.45 -6.41
C THR A 74 -6.34 -5.48 -6.67
N LEU A 75 -7.16 -5.18 -5.66
CA LEU A 75 -8.24 -4.20 -5.77
C LEU A 75 -7.71 -2.79 -6.03
N ALA A 76 -6.67 -2.38 -5.30
CA ALA A 76 -6.06 -1.06 -5.47
C ALA A 76 -5.41 -0.91 -6.84
N LEU A 77 -4.69 -1.93 -7.33
CA LEU A 77 -4.11 -1.93 -8.68
C LEU A 77 -5.19 -1.91 -9.75
N ASN A 78 -6.25 -2.73 -9.62
CA ASN A 78 -7.34 -2.77 -10.58
C ASN A 78 -8.08 -1.42 -10.65
N ASP A 79 -8.35 -0.81 -9.51
CA ASP A 79 -8.94 0.53 -9.44
C ASP A 79 -8.02 1.58 -10.10
N LEU A 80 -6.71 1.50 -9.88
CA LEU A 80 -5.74 2.41 -10.49
C LEU A 80 -5.68 2.22 -12.02
N VAL A 81 -5.58 0.98 -12.49
CA VAL A 81 -5.55 0.63 -13.93
C VAL A 81 -6.84 1.07 -14.60
N SER A 82 -8.01 0.79 -14.02
CA SER A 82 -9.32 1.23 -14.54
C SER A 82 -9.39 2.76 -14.72
N ARG A 83 -8.82 3.52 -13.79
CA ARG A 83 -8.80 4.99 -13.85
C ARG A 83 -7.83 5.55 -14.90
N TYR A 84 -6.66 4.93 -15.08
CA TYR A 84 -5.67 5.37 -16.07
C TYR A 84 -5.94 4.85 -17.49
N SER A 85 -6.66 3.72 -17.62
CA SER A 85 -7.02 3.11 -18.91
C SER A 85 -8.32 3.66 -19.49
N ARG A 86 -9.19 4.29 -18.69
CA ARG A 86 -10.41 4.95 -19.22
C ARG A 86 -10.01 6.04 -20.22
N PRO A 87 -10.32 5.89 -21.52
CA PRO A 87 -10.08 6.95 -22.48
C PRO A 87 -10.93 8.12 -22.02
N ARG A 88 -10.26 9.26 -21.85
CA ARG A 88 -10.86 10.54 -21.49
C ARG A 88 -11.96 10.85 -22.51
N ARG A 89 -13.19 10.40 -22.26
CA ARG A 89 -14.37 10.72 -23.06
C ARG A 89 -14.67 12.18 -22.76
N ARG A 90 -13.92 13.07 -23.44
CA ARG A 90 -14.25 14.48 -23.61
C ARG A 90 -15.65 14.51 -24.22
N ARG A 91 -16.64 14.77 -23.37
CA ARG A 91 -17.84 15.48 -23.77
C ARG A 91 -17.67 16.90 -23.26
#